data_AF-A0A2G1ZY87-F1
#
_entry.id   AF-A0A2G1ZY87-F1
#
_cell.length_a   1.000
_cell.length_b   1.000
_cell.length_c   1.000
_cell.angle_alpha   90.00
_cell.angle_beta   90.00
_cell.angle_gamma   90.00
#
_symmetry.space_group_name_H-M   'P 1'
#
loop_
_entity.id
_entity.type
_entity.pdbx_description
1 polymer ?
#
loop_
_entity_poly.entity_id
_entity_poly.type
_entity_poly.pdbx_seq_one_letter_code
_entity_poly.pdbx_strand_id
1 'polypeptide(L)'
;MSRLGSAELEKLGESFRRDYAAVRDQIGKVIVGNVAAIDGILVCLFTGGHALLEGVPGIGKTLMIRSLAVALSLEFGRVQFTPDL
;
A
#
# COMPACT_ATOMS: atom_id res chain seq x y z
N MET A 1 -4.93 11.36 -25.40
CA MET A 1 -3.90 11.43 -24.35
C MET A 1 -2.82 12.40 -24.79
N SER A 2 -2.75 13.60 -24.22
CA SER A 2 -1.65 14.54 -24.47
C SER A 2 -0.35 13.94 -23.91
N ARG A 3 0.76 14.08 -24.63
CA ARG A 3 2.09 13.71 -24.12
C ARG A 3 2.51 14.76 -23.10
N LEU A 4 2.82 14.32 -21.88
CA LEU A 4 3.43 15.16 -20.84
C LEU A 4 4.82 15.60 -21.31
N GLY A 5 5.16 16.88 -21.09
CA GLY A 5 6.52 17.40 -21.32
C GLY A 5 7.50 16.84 -20.28
N SER A 6 8.81 16.89 -20.57
CA SER A 6 9.87 16.40 -19.65
C SER A 6 9.80 17.05 -18.27
N ALA A 7 9.62 18.38 -18.22
CA ALA A 7 9.51 19.13 -16.96
C ALA A 7 8.25 18.74 -16.15
N GLU A 8 7.14 18.38 -16.82
CA GLU A 8 5.92 17.93 -16.14
C GLU A 8 6.09 16.53 -15.56
N LEU A 9 6.77 15.64 -16.30
CA LEU A 9 7.11 14.30 -15.82
C LEU A 9 8.03 14.33 -14.61
N GLU A 10 9.03 15.21 -14.61
CA GLU A 10 9.93 15.39 -13.46
C GLU A 10 9.15 15.84 -12.22
N LYS A 11 8.29 16.86 -12.37
CA LYS A 11 7.46 17.36 -11.27
C LYS A 11 6.49 16.30 -10.74
N LEU A 12 5.89 15.49 -11.63
CA LEU A 12 5.03 14.39 -11.23
C LEU A 12 5.80 13.32 -10.45
N GLY A 13 7.00 12.97 -10.92
CA GLY A 13 7.88 12.01 -10.26
C GLY A 13 8.31 12.47 -8.87
N GLU A 14 8.59 13.77 -8.70
CA GLU A 14 8.91 14.36 -7.40
C GLU A 14 7.72 14.33 -6.43
N SER A 15 6.52 14.69 -6.89
CA SER A 15 5.30 14.60 -6.07
C SER A 15 5.04 13.17 -5.64
N PHE A 16 5.09 12.23 -6.58
CA PHE A 16 4.88 10.81 -6.30
C PHE A 16 5.87 10.29 -5.26
N ARG A 17 7.16 10.61 -5.39
CA ARG A 17 8.19 10.18 -4.42
C ARG A 17 7.91 10.72 -3.02
N ARG A 18 7.46 11.97 -2.93
CA ARG A 18 7.11 12.61 -1.66
C ARG A 18 5.90 11.94 -1.02
N ASP A 19 4.85 11.71 -1.80
CA ASP A 19 3.61 11.11 -1.32
C ASP A 19 3.83 9.64 -0.91
N TYR A 20 4.60 8.89 -1.70
CA TYR A 20 5.02 7.51 -1.37
C TYR A 20 5.74 7.46 -0.03
N ALA A 21 6.73 8.34 0.19
CA ALA A 21 7.46 8.41 1.45
C ALA A 21 6.55 8.77 2.63
N ALA A 22 5.65 9.75 2.44
CA ALA A 22 4.70 10.16 3.48
C ALA A 22 3.75 9.02 3.89
N VAL A 23 3.22 8.26 2.94
CA VAL A 23 2.36 7.10 3.21
C VAL A 23 3.13 6.03 3.96
N ARG A 24 4.35 5.72 3.51
CA ARG A 24 5.22 4.73 4.15
C ARG A 24 5.53 5.09 5.60
N ASP A 25 5.81 6.37 5.88
CA ASP A 25 6.07 6.86 7.23
C ASP A 25 4.82 6.78 8.13
N GLN A 26 3.63 7.06 7.61
CA GLN A 26 2.39 6.92 8.40
C GLN A 26 2.12 5.46 8.77
N ILE A 27 2.31 4.53 7.84
CA ILE A 27 2.14 3.10 8.10
C ILE A 27 3.17 2.62 9.15
N GLY A 28 4.40 3.10 9.06
CA GLY A 28 5.49 2.78 10.00
C GLY A 28 5.23 3.21 11.46
N LYS A 29 4.30 4.13 11.71
CA LYS A 29 3.89 4.51 13.08
C LYS A 29 3.05 3.42 13.77
N VAL A 30 2.40 2.56 13.00
CA VAL A 30 1.48 1.52 13.52
C VAL A 30 2.07 0.12 13.32
N ILE A 31 2.78 -0.09 12.22
CA ILE A 31 3.39 -1.37 11.87
C ILE A 31 4.87 -1.34 12.20
N VAL A 32 5.26 -2.08 13.23
CA VAL A 32 6.66 -2.29 13.59
C VAL A 32 7.18 -3.55 12.86
N GLY A 33 8.24 -3.40 12.07
CA GLY A 33 8.77 -4.47 11.21
C GLY A 33 8.00 -4.61 9.88
N ASN A 34 8.32 -5.65 9.10
CA ASN A 34 7.66 -5.97 7.81
C ASN A 34 7.72 -4.88 6.71
N VAL A 35 8.79 -4.09 6.69
CA VAL A 35 9.00 -3.01 5.71
C VAL A 35 8.89 -3.51 4.26
N ALA A 36 9.52 -4.66 3.96
CA ALA A 36 9.48 -5.23 2.61
C ALA A 36 8.06 -5.63 2.15
N ALA A 37 7.20 -6.07 3.08
CA ALA A 37 5.82 -6.39 2.76
C ALA A 37 5.02 -5.12 2.42
N ILE A 38 5.23 -4.03 3.16
CA ILE A 38 4.60 -2.73 2.89
C ILE A 38 5.00 -2.22 1.51
N ASP A 39 6.30 -2.24 1.19
CA ASP A 39 6.79 -1.79 -0.12
C ASP A 39 6.17 -2.63 -1.26
N GLY A 40 6.09 -3.96 -1.09
CA GLY A 40 5.45 -4.85 -2.06
C GLY A 40 3.94 -4.58 -2.25
N ILE A 41 3.21 -4.34 -1.16
CA ILE A 41 1.77 -4.01 -1.24
C ILE A 41 1.56 -2.66 -1.93
N LEU A 42 2.37 -1.64 -1.62
CA LEU A 42 2.28 -0.33 -2.26
C LEU A 42 2.55 -0.43 -3.76
N VAL A 43 3.59 -1.16 -4.16
CA VAL A 43 3.86 -1.42 -5.58
C VAL A 43 2.67 -2.11 -6.23
N CYS A 44 2.14 -3.17 -5.62
CA CYS A 44 0.99 -3.90 -6.12
C CYS A 44 -0.25 -3.00 -6.29
N LEU A 45 -0.52 -2.13 -5.32
CA LEU A 45 -1.65 -1.21 -5.36
C LEU A 45 -1.50 -0.21 -6.52
N PHE A 46 -0.34 0.41 -6.68
CA PHE A 46 -0.10 1.43 -7.71
C PHE A 46 -0.01 0.85 -9.12
N THR A 47 0.32 -0.43 -9.27
CA THR A 47 0.31 -1.14 -10.56
C THR A 47 -1.04 -1.80 -10.88
N GLY A 48 -2.02 -1.73 -9.97
CA GLY A 48 -3.34 -2.36 -10.15
C GLY A 48 -3.32 -3.89 -10.02
N GLY A 49 -2.33 -4.45 -9.34
CA GLY A 49 -2.23 -5.89 -9.08
C GLY A 49 -2.98 -6.36 -7.83
N HIS A 50 -2.84 -7.66 -7.55
CA HIS A 50 -3.33 -8.28 -6.30
C HIS A 50 -2.18 -8.96 -5.54
N ALA A 51 -2.16 -8.79 -4.22
CA ALA A 51 -1.14 -9.33 -3.34
C ALA A 51 -1.71 -10.43 -2.43
N LEU A 52 -0.95 -11.51 -2.26
CA LEU A 52 -1.21 -12.55 -1.27
C LEU A 52 -0.24 -12.41 -0.10
N LEU A 53 -0.76 -12.27 1.12
CA LEU A 53 0.04 -12.04 2.32
C LEU A 53 0.21 -13.32 3.15
N GLU A 54 1.21 -14.13 2.82
CA GLU A 54 1.54 -15.36 3.55
C GLU A 54 2.42 -15.14 4.78
N GLY A 55 2.29 -16.01 5.78
CA GLY A 55 3.06 -15.96 7.03
C GLY A 55 2.23 -16.35 8.25
N VAL A 56 2.89 -16.48 9.39
CA VAL A 56 2.27 -17.01 10.61
C VAL A 56 1.14 -16.10 11.14
N PRO A 57 0.12 -16.68 11.80
CA PRO A 57 -0.93 -15.90 12.45
C PRO A 57 -0.35 -14.92 13.49
N GLY A 58 -1.01 -13.77 13.66
CA GLY A 58 -0.65 -12.79 14.69
C GLY A 58 0.38 -11.72 14.29
N ILE A 59 0.97 -11.78 13.09
CA ILE A 59 1.96 -10.77 12.63
C ILE A 59 1.34 -9.46 12.10
N GLY A 60 0.09 -9.18 12.44
CA GLY A 60 -0.56 -7.92 12.09
C GLY A 60 -0.96 -7.76 10.62
N LYS A 61 -1.12 -8.83 9.83
CA LYS A 61 -1.53 -8.77 8.39
C LYS A 61 -2.78 -7.92 8.18
N THR A 62 -3.82 -8.15 8.98
CA THR A 62 -5.07 -7.38 8.92
C THR A 62 -4.87 -5.93 9.34
N LEU A 63 -4.05 -5.69 10.36
CA LEU A 63 -3.72 -4.33 10.82
C LEU A 63 -2.97 -3.57 9.73
N MET A 64 -2.02 -4.22 9.05
CA MET A 64 -1.23 -3.64 7.96
C MET A 64 -2.12 -3.15 6.81
N ILE A 65 -3.01 -3.99 6.30
CA ILE A 65 -3.92 -3.58 5.21
C ILE A 65 -4.89 -2.49 5.67
N ARG A 66 -5.40 -2.57 6.91
CA ARG A 66 -6.27 -1.53 7.46
C ARG A 66 -5.54 -0.18 7.60
N SER A 67 -4.32 -0.18 8.12
CA SER A 67 -3.51 1.03 8.27
C SER A 67 -3.18 1.65 6.91
N LEU A 68 -2.89 0.82 5.90
CA LEU A 68 -2.70 1.28 4.53
C LEU A 68 -3.96 1.96 3.99
N ALA A 69 -5.13 1.35 4.15
CA ALA A 69 -6.40 1.94 3.70
C ALA A 69 -6.67 3.29 4.38
N VAL A 70 -6.42 3.41 5.69
CA VAL A 70 -6.55 4.69 6.41
C VAL A 70 -5.53 5.72 5.91
N ALA A 71 -4.27 5.35 5.73
CA ALA A 71 -3.21 6.26 5.27
C ALA A 71 -3.49 6.83 3.86
N LEU A 72 -4.18 6.06 3.02
CA LEU A 72 -4.53 6.42 1.65
C LEU A 72 -5.98 6.88 1.48
N SER A 73 -6.76 6.97 2.56
CA SER A 73 -8.20 7.28 2.51
C SER A 73 -9.00 6.38 1.57
N LEU A 74 -8.70 5.07 1.59
CA LEU A 74 -9.38 4.04 0.82
C LEU A 74 -10.46 3.34 1.64
N GLU A 75 -11.45 2.78 0.95
CA GLU A 75 -12.40 1.85 1.57
C GLU A 75 -11.73 0.51 1.87
N PHE A 76 -12.05 -0.07 3.03
CA PHE A 76 -11.54 -1.37 3.46
C PHE A 76 -12.66 -2.39 3.62
N GLY A 77 -12.63 -3.43 2.80
CA GLY A 77 -13.50 -4.61 2.92
C GLY A 77 -12.72 -5.83 3.39
N ARG A 78 -13.35 -6.67 4.22
CA ARG A 78 -12.80 -7.98 4.62
C ARG A 78 -13.83 -9.06 4.39
N VAL A 79 -13.46 -10.05 3.58
CA VAL A 79 -14.18 -11.31 3.41
C VAL A 79 -13.40 -12.41 4.10
N GLN A 80 -14.05 -13.17 4.98
CA GLN A 80 -13.45 -14.32 5.62
C GLN A 80 -13.85 -15.57 4.84
N PHE A 81 -12.86 -16.26 4.27
CA PHE A 81 -13.09 -17.59 3.71
C PHE A 81 -13.36 -18.56 4.86
N THR A 82 -14.48 -19.27 4.78
CA THR A 82 -14.87 -20.34 5.69
C THR A 82 -15.07 -21.61 4.86
N PRO A 83 -14.82 -22.81 5.40
CA PRO A 83 -14.84 -24.05 4.62
C PRO A 83 -16.24 -24.46 4.14
N ASP A 84 -17.29 -23.84 4.68
CA ASP A 84 -18.69 -23.99 4.30
C ASP A 84 -19.11 -23.19 3.05
N LEU A 85 -18.19 -22.37 2.52
CA LEU A 85 -18.36 -21.54 1.32
C LEU A 85 -17.53 -22.08 0.14
#